data_AF-A0A8T1GUX7-F1
#
_entry.id   AF-A0A8T1GUX7-F1
#
_cell.length_a   1.000
_cell.length_b   1.000
_cell.length_c   1.000
_cell.angle_alpha   90.00
_cell.angle_beta   90.00
_cell.angle_gamma   90.00
#
_symmetry.space_group_name_H-M   'P 1'
#
loop_
_entity.id
_entity.type
_entity.pdbx_description
1 polymer ?
#
loop_
_entity_poly.entity_id
_entity_poly.type
_entity_poly.pdbx_seq_one_letter_code
_entity_poly.pdbx_strand_id
1 'polypeptide(L)'
;MVVRCYTFLVKYNKEDYFAGDRTRKLVELCIGVKEATVARVMQAYNENLEEVFPEKPSTRKRPHAYSVEEIAPTIKEFVETQNKPATPIMTQQICNEVRKKHAVELESLMMSRLLVELGYSYVVEDKYAAVAKARQDEEAKSLANTDVADDCSADSAQN
;
A
#
# COMPACT_ATOMS: atom_id res chain seq x y z
N MET A 1 -17.52 14.84 4.09
CA MET A 1 -17.60 16.16 4.78
C MET A 1 -17.62 17.23 3.70
N VAL A 2 -18.79 17.79 3.37
CA VAL A 2 -18.91 18.83 2.35
C VAL A 2 -18.39 20.13 2.96
N VAL A 3 -17.16 20.49 2.61
CA VAL A 3 -16.44 21.62 3.19
C VAL A 3 -17.18 22.92 2.83
N ARG A 4 -17.42 23.78 3.82
CA ARG A 4 -18.16 25.06 3.72
C ARG A 4 -17.38 26.14 2.95
N CYS A 5 -16.69 25.79 1.87
CA CYS A 5 -15.90 26.68 1.02
C CYS A 5 -16.73 27.89 0.54
N TYR A 6 -18.03 27.70 0.33
CA TYR A 6 -18.94 28.77 -0.09
C TYR A 6 -18.99 29.95 0.90
N THR A 7 -19.03 29.68 2.21
CA THR A 7 -19.05 30.75 3.22
C THR A 7 -17.76 31.55 3.28
N PHE A 8 -16.63 30.92 2.95
CA PHE A 8 -15.34 31.58 2.83
C PHE A 8 -15.32 32.49 1.59
N LEU A 9 -15.75 31.98 0.42
CA LEU A 9 -15.78 32.74 -0.83
C LEU A 9 -16.75 33.95 -0.79
N VAL A 10 -17.90 33.81 -0.13
CA VAL A 10 -18.86 34.91 0.06
C VAL A 10 -18.29 36.03 0.94
N LYS A 11 -17.46 35.69 1.93
CA LYS A 11 -16.77 36.68 2.78
C LYS A 11 -15.54 37.26 2.08
N TYR A 12 -14.85 36.46 1.28
CA TYR A 12 -13.71 36.85 0.44
C TYR A 12 -14.08 37.93 -0.58
N ASN A 13 -15.18 37.76 -1.31
CA ASN A 13 -15.62 38.74 -2.32
C ASN A 13 -16.07 40.10 -1.77
N LYS A 14 -16.12 40.28 -0.44
CA LYS A 14 -16.59 41.53 0.19
C LYS A 14 -15.48 42.38 0.82
N GLU A 15 -14.28 41.86 1.01
CA GLU A 15 -13.20 42.57 1.71
C GLU A 15 -11.85 42.37 1.01
N ASP A 16 -11.27 43.46 0.46
CA ASP A 16 -9.92 43.50 -0.13
C ASP A 16 -8.81 43.41 0.95
N TYR A 17 -8.71 42.28 1.65
CA TYR A 17 -7.77 42.14 2.76
C TYR A 17 -7.02 40.81 2.76
N PHE A 18 -5.81 40.84 2.21
CA PHE A 18 -4.73 39.92 2.59
C PHE A 18 -3.87 40.57 3.68
N ALA A 19 -4.39 40.60 4.92
CA ALA A 19 -3.60 40.90 6.11
C ALA A 19 -3.67 39.70 7.06
N GLY A 20 -2.52 39.01 7.19
CA GLY A 20 -2.41 37.60 7.54
C GLY A 20 -3.13 37.11 8.80
N ASP A 21 -3.26 37.90 9.87
CA ASP A 21 -3.91 37.43 11.11
C ASP A 21 -5.43 37.26 10.96
N ARG A 22 -6.10 38.22 10.30
CA ARG A 22 -7.56 38.20 10.18
C ARG A 22 -8.00 37.04 9.29
N THR A 23 -7.32 36.82 8.18
CA THR A 23 -7.60 35.72 7.25
C THR A 23 -7.38 34.36 7.91
N ARG A 24 -6.33 34.20 8.73
CA ARG A 24 -6.07 32.95 9.46
C ARG A 24 -7.19 32.58 10.44
N LYS A 25 -7.64 33.54 11.25
CA LYS A 25 -8.76 33.36 12.20
C LYS A 25 -10.08 33.06 11.48
N LEU A 26 -10.30 33.67 10.33
CA LEU A 26 -11.51 33.46 9.54
C LEU A 26 -11.54 32.06 8.93
N VAL A 27 -10.39 31.56 8.44
CA VAL A 27 -10.22 30.18 7.97
C VAL A 27 -10.41 29.17 9.10
N GLU A 28 -9.87 29.45 10.29
CA GLU A 28 -10.11 28.63 11.49
C GLU A 28 -11.60 28.48 11.79
N LEU A 29 -12.34 29.60 11.81
CA LEU A 29 -13.78 29.58 12.07
C LEU A 29 -14.59 28.87 10.97
N CYS A 30 -14.16 28.92 9.72
CA CYS A 30 -14.91 28.36 8.60
C CYS A 30 -14.64 26.86 8.36
N ILE A 31 -13.42 26.40 8.62
CA ILE A 31 -12.96 25.03 8.34
C ILE A 31 -12.78 24.22 9.64
N GLY A 32 -12.68 24.88 10.80
CA GLY A 32 -12.48 24.25 12.11
C GLY A 32 -11.03 23.86 12.39
N VAL A 33 -10.07 24.44 11.67
CA VAL A 33 -8.63 24.13 11.78
C VAL A 33 -7.94 25.25 12.55
N LYS A 34 -7.19 24.93 13.61
CA LYS A 34 -6.52 25.93 14.46
C LYS A 34 -5.67 26.94 13.67
N GLU A 35 -5.70 28.21 14.10
CA GLU A 35 -4.96 29.33 13.47
C GLU A 35 -3.50 28.99 13.14
N ALA A 36 -2.79 28.35 14.07
CA ALA A 36 -1.38 27.97 13.93
C ALA A 36 -1.13 26.96 12.78
N THR A 37 -2.12 26.12 12.46
CA THR A 37 -2.03 25.20 11.32
C THR A 37 -2.27 25.96 10.02
N VAL A 38 -3.24 26.89 9.99
CA VAL A 38 -3.47 27.76 8.84
C VAL A 38 -2.23 28.61 8.55
N ALA A 39 -1.59 29.16 9.58
CA ALA A 39 -0.34 29.93 9.46
C ALA A 39 0.77 29.12 8.80
N ARG A 40 1.00 27.87 9.25
CA ARG A 40 2.02 26.99 8.69
C ARG A 40 1.75 26.64 7.23
N VAL A 41 0.49 26.38 6.87
CA VAL A 41 0.11 26.06 5.48
C VAL A 41 0.27 27.27 4.58
N MET A 42 -0.20 28.45 5.01
CA MET A 42 -0.04 29.70 4.25
C MET A 42 1.43 30.09 4.10
N GLN A 43 2.25 29.91 5.13
CA GLN A 43 3.68 30.14 5.07
C GLN A 43 4.35 29.20 4.06
N ALA A 44 4.08 27.90 4.15
CA ALA A 44 4.62 26.91 3.21
C ALA A 44 4.19 27.19 1.76
N TYR A 45 2.95 27.65 1.54
CA TYR A 45 2.46 28.06 0.22
C TYR A 45 3.16 29.32 -0.32
N ASN A 46 3.36 30.33 0.54
CA ASN A 46 4.05 31.55 0.14
C ASN A 46 5.54 31.33 -0.15
N GLU A 47 6.17 30.37 0.56
CA GLU A 47 7.56 30.00 0.35
C GLU A 47 7.75 29.21 -0.96
N ASN A 48 6.76 28.41 -1.38
CA ASN A 48 6.82 27.59 -2.59
C ASN A 48 5.48 27.61 -3.36
N LEU A 49 5.35 28.54 -4.31
CA LEU A 49 4.12 28.78 -5.10
C LEU A 49 3.67 27.58 -5.96
N GLU A 50 4.53 26.60 -6.21
CA GLU A 50 4.26 25.48 -7.14
C GLU A 50 4.28 24.07 -6.51
N GLU A 51 4.47 23.91 -5.19
CA GLU A 51 4.67 22.55 -4.65
C GLU A 51 3.40 21.83 -4.17
N VAL A 52 3.18 20.66 -4.77
CA VAL A 52 2.50 19.51 -4.15
C VAL A 52 3.15 19.28 -2.79
N PHE A 53 2.44 19.53 -1.69
CA PHE A 53 2.95 19.32 -0.34
C PHE A 53 3.47 17.88 -0.18
N PRO A 54 4.80 17.64 -0.18
CA PRO A 54 5.29 16.30 -0.01
C PRO A 54 4.97 15.87 1.43
N GLU A 55 4.37 14.69 1.58
CA GLU A 55 4.14 14.12 2.91
C GLU A 55 5.49 14.02 3.63
N LYS A 56 5.71 14.87 4.64
CA LYS A 56 6.91 14.78 5.46
C LYS A 56 6.88 13.42 6.15
N PRO A 57 7.87 12.54 5.95
CA PRO A 57 7.89 11.26 6.63
C PRO A 57 7.90 11.48 8.14
N SER A 58 7.02 10.77 8.84
CA SER A 58 6.89 10.86 10.29
C SER A 58 8.24 10.59 10.97
N THR A 59 8.79 11.59 11.66
CA THR A 59 10.00 11.48 12.49
C THR A 59 9.82 10.62 13.75
N ARG A 60 8.61 10.10 14.01
CA ARG A 60 8.33 9.20 15.15
C ARG A 60 8.86 7.77 14.99
N LYS A 61 9.44 7.40 13.84
CA LYS A 61 10.03 6.08 13.66
C LYS A 61 11.44 6.07 14.24
N ARG A 62 11.68 5.25 15.27
CA ARG A 62 13.06 4.89 15.64
C ARG A 62 13.71 4.21 14.44
N PRO A 63 14.94 4.60 14.07
CA PRO A 63 15.65 3.92 13.00
C PRO A 63 15.86 2.44 13.37
N HIS A 64 15.81 1.57 12.37
CA HIS A 64 16.16 0.17 12.55
C HIS A 64 17.64 0.04 12.88
N ALA A 65 17.99 -0.95 13.71
CA ALA A 65 19.39 -1.30 13.98
C ALA A 65 20.06 -2.07 12.82
N TYR A 66 19.29 -2.35 11.77
CA TYR A 66 19.68 -3.11 10.58
C TYR A 66 19.28 -2.36 9.32
N SER A 67 20.01 -2.59 8.23
CA SER A 67 19.68 -2.03 6.92
C SER A 67 18.51 -2.79 6.29
N VAL A 68 17.38 -2.10 6.07
CA VAL A 68 16.22 -2.69 5.40
C VAL A 68 16.55 -3.01 3.94
N GLU A 69 17.37 -2.18 3.29
CA GLU A 69 17.76 -2.34 1.89
C GLU A 69 18.58 -3.60 1.64
N GLU A 70 19.41 -4.01 2.61
CA GLU A 70 20.24 -5.22 2.53
C GLU A 70 19.42 -6.49 2.75
N ILE A 71 18.45 -6.44 3.66
CA ILE A 71 17.67 -7.62 4.07
C ILE A 71 16.48 -7.87 3.14
N ALA A 72 15.85 -6.81 2.63
CA ALA A 72 14.68 -6.88 1.75
C ALA A 72 14.84 -7.84 0.56
N PRO A 73 15.94 -7.85 -0.22
CA PRO A 73 16.09 -8.77 -1.35
C PRO A 73 16.08 -10.24 -0.91
N THR A 74 16.67 -10.55 0.25
CA THR A 74 16.66 -11.92 0.80
C THR A 74 15.26 -12.38 1.18
N ILE A 75 14.48 -11.49 1.79
CA ILE A 75 13.09 -11.79 2.14
C ILE A 75 12.26 -12.03 0.88
N LYS A 76 12.40 -11.15 -0.14
CA LYS A 76 11.70 -11.29 -1.42
C LYS A 76 12.01 -12.62 -2.10
N GLU A 77 13.30 -12.94 -2.24
CA GLU A 77 13.77 -14.18 -2.86
C GLU A 77 13.23 -15.42 -2.13
N PHE A 78 13.26 -15.42 -0.79
CA PHE A 78 12.73 -16.53 0.00
C PHE A 78 11.22 -16.68 -0.19
N VAL A 79 10.47 -15.58 -0.12
CA VAL A 79 9.02 -15.59 -0.30
C VAL A 79 8.63 -16.07 -1.69
N GLU A 80 9.30 -15.59 -2.74
CA GLU A 80 9.06 -16.06 -4.11
C GLU A 80 9.38 -17.54 -4.28
N THR A 81 10.46 -18.01 -3.67
CA THR A 81 10.87 -19.42 -3.75
C THR A 81 9.86 -20.35 -3.08
N GLN A 82 9.30 -19.96 -1.94
CA GLN A 82 8.27 -20.72 -1.23
C GLN A 82 6.88 -20.57 -1.86
N ASN A 83 6.58 -19.42 -2.48
CA ASN A 83 5.31 -19.23 -3.18
C ASN A 83 5.20 -20.06 -4.46
N LYS A 84 6.32 -20.40 -5.13
CA LYS A 84 6.35 -21.27 -6.33
C LYS A 84 5.67 -22.63 -6.08
N PRO A 85 6.03 -23.41 -5.05
CA PRO A 85 5.33 -24.62 -4.67
C PRO A 85 4.06 -24.39 -3.84
N ALA A 86 3.60 -23.13 -3.68
CA ALA A 86 2.48 -22.75 -2.83
C ALA A 86 2.60 -23.22 -1.37
N THR A 87 3.83 -23.27 -0.84
CA THR A 87 4.05 -23.65 0.55
C THR A 87 3.70 -22.49 1.49
N PRO A 88 2.99 -22.76 2.60
CA PRO A 88 2.71 -21.72 3.58
C PRO A 88 4.01 -21.26 4.24
N ILE A 89 4.17 -19.94 4.35
CA ILE A 89 5.37 -19.33 4.90
C ILE A 89 5.07 -18.80 6.30
N MET A 90 5.81 -19.28 7.29
CA MET A 90 5.78 -18.73 8.64
C MET A 90 6.86 -17.68 8.84
N THR A 91 6.53 -16.62 9.58
CA THR A 91 7.46 -15.52 9.88
C THR A 91 8.78 -16.01 10.49
N GLN A 92 8.74 -17.06 11.31
CA GLN A 92 9.95 -17.65 11.90
C GLN A 92 10.91 -18.24 10.86
N GLN A 93 10.40 -18.80 9.75
CA GLN A 93 11.23 -19.33 8.68
C GLN A 93 11.99 -18.21 7.98
N ILE A 94 11.31 -17.07 7.76
CA ILE A 94 11.91 -15.86 7.19
C ILE A 94 12.99 -15.31 8.14
N CYS A 95 12.72 -15.24 9.45
CA CYS A 95 13.72 -14.84 10.45
C CYS A 95 14.97 -15.71 10.41
N ASN A 96 14.81 -17.03 10.28
CA ASN A 96 15.93 -17.97 10.25
C ASN A 96 16.79 -17.79 8.99
N GLU A 97 16.17 -17.56 7.83
CA GLU A 97 16.91 -17.29 6.58
C GLU A 97 17.65 -15.96 6.61
N VAL A 98 17.03 -14.91 7.15
CA VAL A 98 17.71 -13.61 7.32
C VAL A 98 18.88 -13.74 8.30
N ARG A 99 18.70 -14.47 9.41
CA ARG A 99 19.78 -14.75 10.36
C ARG A 99 20.94 -15.50 9.68
N LYS A 100 20.63 -16.46 8.81
CA LYS A 100 21.63 -17.26 8.10
C LYS A 100 22.44 -16.46 7.09
N LYS A 101 21.81 -15.56 6.33
CA LYS A 101 22.49 -14.77 5.28
C LYS A 101 23.14 -13.48 5.79
N HIS A 102 22.55 -12.83 6.78
CA HIS A 102 22.97 -11.48 7.23
C HIS A 102 23.47 -11.43 8.67
N ALA A 103 23.47 -12.55 9.40
CA ALA A 103 23.85 -12.62 10.82
C ALA A 103 23.05 -11.65 11.74
N VAL A 104 21.88 -11.19 11.28
CA VAL A 104 20.99 -10.31 12.04
C VAL A 104 19.96 -11.14 12.79
N GLU A 105 19.87 -10.95 14.11
CA GLU A 105 18.79 -11.53 14.90
C GLU A 105 17.56 -10.63 14.88
N LEU A 106 16.50 -11.11 14.21
CA LEU A 106 15.20 -10.45 14.17
C LEU A 106 14.18 -11.28 14.92
N GLU A 107 13.51 -10.66 15.89
CA GLU A 107 12.33 -11.24 16.51
C GLU A 107 11.17 -11.31 15.49
N SER A 108 10.31 -12.33 15.65
CA SER A 108 9.16 -12.55 14.76
C SER A 108 8.26 -11.31 14.65
N LEU A 109 8.08 -10.56 15.73
CA LEU A 109 7.26 -9.35 15.73
C LEU A 109 7.88 -8.21 14.91
N MET A 110 9.21 -8.09 14.91
CA MET A 110 9.93 -7.12 14.08
C MET A 110 9.86 -7.50 12.61
N MET A 111 10.08 -8.78 12.30
CA MET A 111 9.92 -9.31 10.95
C MET A 111 8.49 -9.08 10.44
N SER A 112 7.49 -9.29 11.30
CA SER A 112 6.10 -9.09 10.93
C SER A 112 5.79 -7.65 10.51
N ARG A 113 6.36 -6.66 11.22
CA ARG A 113 6.26 -5.25 10.86
C ARG A 113 6.98 -4.94 9.56
N LEU A 114 8.18 -5.50 9.40
CA LEU A 114 8.99 -5.29 8.20
C LEU A 114 8.32 -5.87 6.95
N LEU A 115 7.66 -7.02 7.06
CA LEU A 115 6.86 -7.59 5.97
C LEU A 115 5.74 -6.64 5.54
N VAL A 116 5.05 -6.00 6.49
CA VAL A 116 4.03 -4.98 6.18
C VAL A 116 4.66 -3.76 5.51
N GLU A 117 5.82 -3.29 5.97
CA GLU A 117 6.54 -2.18 5.34
C GLU A 117 7.01 -2.51 3.91
N LEU A 118 7.32 -3.78 3.63
CA LEU A 118 7.65 -4.27 2.29
C LEU A 118 6.41 -4.54 1.41
N GLY A 119 5.20 -4.32 1.94
CA GLY A 119 3.94 -4.47 1.20
C GLY A 119 3.33 -5.88 1.25
N TYR A 120 3.85 -6.79 2.07
CA TYR A 120 3.25 -8.11 2.26
C TYR A 120 2.05 -8.03 3.22
N SER A 121 1.02 -8.82 2.92
CA SER A 121 -0.18 -8.95 3.76
C SER A 121 -0.36 -10.39 4.21
N TYR A 122 -0.86 -10.57 5.44
CA TYR A 122 -1.24 -11.87 5.94
C TYR A 122 -2.61 -12.24 5.38
N VAL A 123 -2.68 -13.40 4.73
CA VAL A 123 -3.97 -14.07 4.53
C VAL A 123 -4.32 -14.71 5.88
N VAL A 124 -5.54 -14.49 6.37
CA VAL A 124 -6.06 -15.12 7.59
C VAL A 124 -6.59 -16.50 7.21
N GLU A 125 -6.40 -17.52 8.05
CA GLU A 125 -6.69 -18.95 7.80
C GLU A 125 -7.98 -19.24 7.01
N ASP A 126 -9.10 -18.59 7.33
CA ASP A 126 -10.39 -18.75 6.63
C ASP A 126 -10.35 -18.36 5.14
N LYS A 127 -9.45 -17.43 4.78
CA LYS A 127 -9.26 -16.96 3.40
C LYS A 127 -8.33 -17.87 2.59
N TYR A 128 -7.46 -18.66 3.21
CA TYR A 128 -6.62 -19.62 2.47
C TYR A 128 -7.44 -20.72 1.85
N ALA A 129 -8.43 -21.26 2.58
CA ALA A 129 -9.35 -22.25 2.03
C ALA A 129 -10.14 -21.68 0.85
N ALA A 130 -10.57 -20.41 0.95
CA ALA A 130 -11.28 -19.72 -0.14
C ALA A 130 -10.39 -19.45 -1.36
N VAL A 131 -9.15 -19.00 -1.16
CA VAL A 131 -8.19 -18.74 -2.25
C VAL A 131 -7.72 -20.05 -2.91
N ALA A 132 -7.46 -21.10 -2.13
CA ALA A 132 -7.12 -22.42 -2.64
C ALA A 132 -8.27 -23.01 -3.46
N LYS A 133 -9.51 -22.89 -2.97
CA LYS A 133 -10.71 -23.36 -3.66
C LYS A 133 -11.00 -22.57 -4.95
N ALA A 134 -10.89 -21.24 -4.91
CA ALA A 134 -11.07 -20.40 -6.10
C ALA A 134 -10.07 -20.72 -7.21
N ARG A 135 -8.83 -21.08 -6.84
CA ARG A 135 -7.78 -21.45 -7.81
C ARG A 135 -7.99 -22.85 -8.40
N GLN A 136 -8.47 -23.81 -7.60
CA GLN A 136 -8.91 -25.13 -8.08
C GLN A 136 -10.09 -25.01 -9.05
N ASP A 137 -11.06 -24.13 -8.75
CA ASP A 137 -12.22 -23.88 -9.62
C ASP A 137 -11.82 -23.18 -10.94
N GLU A 138 -10.74 -22.39 -10.93
CA GLU A 138 -10.20 -21.72 -12.13
C GLU A 138 -9.39 -22.69 -13.02
N GLU A 139 -8.59 -23.58 -12.43
CA GLU A 139 -7.91 -24.67 -13.15
C GLU A 139 -8.91 -25.69 -13.72
N ALA A 140 -9.98 -26.02 -12.98
CA ALA A 140 -11.03 -26.91 -13.49
C ALA A 140 -11.79 -26.29 -14.68
N LYS A 141 -11.99 -24.97 -14.68
CA LYS A 141 -12.61 -24.24 -15.80
C LYS A 141 -11.70 -24.12 -17.02
N SER A 142 -10.38 -24.07 -16.84
CA SER A 142 -9.46 -24.04 -17.97
C SER A 142 -9.35 -25.38 -18.68
N LEU A 143 -9.41 -26.51 -17.95
CA LEU A 143 -9.48 -27.86 -18.54
C LEU A 143 -10.83 -28.16 -19.22
N ALA A 144 -11.94 -27.66 -18.70
CA ALA A 144 -13.26 -27.91 -19.30
C ALA A 144 -13.45 -27.24 -20.69
N ASN A 145 -12.64 -26.22 -21.01
CA ASN A 145 -12.72 -25.50 -22.29
C ASN A 145 -11.85 -26.12 -23.40
N THR A 146 -11.04 -27.15 -23.13
CA THR A 146 -10.20 -27.80 -24.13
C THR A 146 -10.86 -29.00 -24.83
N ASP A 147 -11.98 -29.51 -24.32
CA ASP A 147 -12.61 -30.75 -24.81
C ASP A 147 -13.74 -30.53 -25.85
N VAL A 148 -13.88 -29.32 -26.44
CA VAL A 148 -14.96 -29.01 -27.42
C VAL A 148 -14.43 -28.90 -28.87
N ALA A 149 -13.18 -29.24 -29.14
CA ALA A 149 -12.60 -29.11 -30.47
C ALA A 149 -11.98 -30.41 -30.99
N ASP A 150 -12.73 -31.51 -30.99
CA ASP A 150 -12.43 -32.66 -31.86
C ASP A 150 -13.69 -33.52 -32.03
N ASP A 151 -14.62 -33.05 -32.86
CA ASP A 151 -15.52 -33.96 -33.56
C ASP A 151 -16.23 -33.23 -34.72
N CYS A 152 -15.68 -33.39 -35.93
CA CYS A 152 -16.46 -33.30 -37.15
C CYS A 152 -15.79 -34.10 -38.29
N SER A 153 -16.18 -35.39 -38.33
CA SER A 153 -16.35 -36.29 -39.47
C SER A 153 -15.65 -36.00 -40.81
N ALA A 154 -14.84 -36.98 -41.20
CA ALA A 154 -14.92 -37.79 -42.43
C ALA A 154 -15.25 -37.12 -43.77
N ASP A 155 -14.35 -37.27 -44.75
CA ASP A 155 -14.82 -37.83 -46.02
C ASP A 155 -13.76 -38.68 -46.75
N SER A 156 -14.30 -39.65 -47.46
CA SER A 156 -13.65 -40.86 -47.95
C SER A 156 -13.06 -40.66 -49.35
N ALA A 157 -11.90 -41.26 -49.63
CA ALA A 157 -11.48 -41.48 -51.01
C ALA A 157 -10.60 -42.74 -51.12
N GLN A 158 -11.26 -43.88 -51.38
CA GLN A 158 -10.65 -45.03 -52.06
C GLN A 158 -11.20 -45.06 -53.50
N ASN A 159 -10.35 -44.68 -54.47
CA ASN A 159 -9.97 -45.45 -55.67
C ASN A 159 -9.12 -44.59 -56.60
#